data_AF-A0A7S3CT08-F1
#
_entry.id   AF-A0A7S3CT08-F1
#
_cell.length_a   1.000
_cell.length_b   1.000
_cell.length_c   1.000
_cell.angle_alpha   90.00
_cell.angle_beta   90.00
_cell.angle_gamma   90.00
#
_symmetry.space_group_name_H-M   'P 1'
#
loop_
_entity.id
_entity.type
_entity.pdbx_description
1 polymer ?
#
loop_
_entity_poly.entity_id
_entity_poly.type
_entity_poly.pdbx_seq_one_letter_code
_entity_poly.pdbx_strand_id
1 'polypeptide(L)'
;DFSQVMTYIKIVGDFLSLSSQSILIGLVFGFLLSFLTKNLRFYSHSAICESSLFICFAMFSYFLSEFFELSGIVTLLTSSLIMSHYAFYNLSPQGKEVTYVTFQTLGYISEATVFGYIGLSASYYLVEKPVCW
;
A
#
# COMPACT_ATOMS: atom_id res chain seq x y z
N ASP A 1 -18.40 -18.02 -29.13
CA ASP A 1 -17.80 -16.71 -29.48
C ASP A 1 -18.47 -15.52 -28.77
N PHE A 2 -19.76 -15.22 -28.99
CA PHE A 2 -20.40 -14.03 -28.39
C PHE A 2 -20.53 -14.08 -26.84
N SER A 3 -20.79 -15.26 -26.27
CA SER A 3 -20.84 -15.46 -24.81
C SER A 3 -19.47 -15.26 -24.14
N GLN A 4 -18.38 -15.63 -24.81
CA GLN A 4 -17.02 -15.41 -24.28
C GLN A 4 -16.70 -13.92 -24.21
N VAL A 5 -17.02 -13.18 -25.29
CA VAL A 5 -16.86 -11.71 -25.33
C VAL A 5 -17.64 -11.02 -24.21
N MET A 6 -18.87 -11.47 -23.93
CA MET A 6 -19.68 -10.90 -22.83
C MET A 6 -19.06 -11.17 -21.45
N THR A 7 -18.49 -12.36 -21.22
CA THR A 7 -17.81 -12.70 -19.97
C THR A 7 -16.56 -11.84 -19.75
N TYR A 8 -15.77 -11.61 -20.80
CA TYR A 8 -14.59 -10.73 -20.71
C TYR A 8 -14.98 -9.29 -20.37
N ILE A 9 -16.01 -8.75 -21.03
CA ILE A 9 -16.49 -7.39 -20.74
C ILE A 9 -16.98 -7.27 -19.29
N LYS A 10 -17.67 -8.29 -18.79
CA LYS A 10 -18.15 -8.30 -17.40
C LYS A 10 -17.02 -8.29 -16.38
N ILE A 11 -16.00 -9.14 -16.56
CA ILE A 11 -14.83 -9.19 -15.65
C ILE A 11 -14.10 -7.84 -15.63
N VAL A 12 -13.90 -7.23 -16.81
CA VAL A 12 -13.26 -5.92 -16.91
C VAL A 12 -14.11 -4.84 -16.24
N GLY A 13 -15.43 -4.87 -16.42
CA GLY A 13 -16.36 -3.96 -15.75
C GLY A 13 -16.34 -4.09 -14.23
N ASP A 14 -16.38 -5.32 -13.72
CA ASP A 14 -16.34 -5.62 -12.29
C ASP A 14 -15.01 -5.14 -11.68
N PHE A 15 -13.88 -5.39 -12.35
CA PHE A 15 -12.57 -4.90 -11.91
C PHE A 15 -12.49 -3.37 -11.87
N LEU A 16 -12.99 -2.68 -12.91
CA LEU A 16 -13.02 -1.21 -12.97
C LEU A 16 -13.90 -0.61 -11.86
N SER A 17 -15.04 -1.24 -11.56
CA SER A 17 -15.93 -0.81 -10.48
C SER A 17 -15.27 -0.96 -9.11
N LEU A 18 -14.72 -2.15 -8.82
CA LEU A 18 -14.04 -2.44 -7.54
C LEU A 18 -12.82 -1.53 -7.34
N SER A 19 -12.00 -1.33 -8.37
CA SER A 19 -10.83 -0.44 -8.30
C SER A 19 -11.22 1.02 -8.09
N SER A 20 -12.27 1.51 -8.77
CA SER A 20 -12.74 2.89 -8.60
C SER A 20 -13.25 3.15 -7.18
N GLN A 21 -14.00 2.23 -6.59
CA GLN A 21 -14.48 2.33 -5.21
C GLN A 21 -13.33 2.29 -4.20
N SER A 22 -12.34 1.43 -4.43
CA SER A 22 -11.12 1.34 -3.60
C SER A 22 -10.31 2.64 -3.64
N ILE A 23 -10.18 3.26 -4.82
CA ILE A 23 -9.52 4.57 -4.99
C ILE A 23 -10.24 5.66 -4.20
N LEU A 24 -11.58 5.68 -4.22
CA LEU A 24 -12.36 6.67 -3.47
C LEU A 24 -12.13 6.56 -1.96
N ILE A 25 -12.11 5.35 -1.40
CA ILE A 25 -11.81 5.14 0.02
C ILE A 25 -10.37 5.58 0.33
N GLY A 26 -9.42 5.22 -0.53
CA GLY A 26 -8.02 5.63 -0.38
C GLY A 26 -7.86 7.15 -0.38
N LEU A 27 -8.61 7.86 -1.22
CA LEU A 27 -8.67 9.32 -1.26
C LEU A 27 -9.13 9.91 0.07
N VAL A 28 -10.26 9.42 0.58
CA VAL A 28 -10.83 9.89 1.85
C VAL A 28 -9.82 9.70 2.99
N PHE A 29 -9.19 8.53 3.11
CA PHE A 29 -8.23 8.26 4.18
C PHE A 29 -6.93 9.04 4.04
N GLY A 30 -6.43 9.23 2.82
CA GLY A 30 -5.24 10.06 2.57
C GLY A 30 -5.46 11.52 2.95
N PHE A 31 -6.61 12.09 2.59
CA PHE A 31 -6.97 13.45 2.99
C PHE A 31 -7.28 13.56 4.48
N LEU A 32 -7.94 12.57 5.06
CA LEU A 32 -8.21 12.51 6.51
C LEU A 32 -6.89 12.57 7.30
N LEU A 33 -5.89 11.79 6.90
CA LEU A 33 -4.58 11.83 7.54
C LEU A 33 -3.92 13.20 7.38
N SER A 34 -3.90 13.76 6.16
CA SER A 34 -3.32 15.10 5.92
C SER A 34 -3.99 16.19 6.79
N PHE A 35 -5.31 16.12 6.95
CA PHE A 35 -6.06 17.00 7.83
C PHE A 35 -5.71 16.78 9.31
N LEU A 36 -5.55 15.53 9.73
CA LEU A 36 -5.16 15.17 11.09
C LEU A 36 -3.77 15.71 11.43
N THR A 37 -2.79 15.50 10.56
CA THR A 37 -1.41 15.99 10.74
C THR A 37 -1.35 17.52 10.77
N LYS A 38 -2.27 18.20 10.07
CA LYS A 38 -2.37 19.67 10.10
C LYS A 38 -2.93 20.21 11.42
N ASN A 39 -3.95 19.57 11.98
CA ASN A 39 -4.59 20.05 13.21
C ASN A 39 -3.87 19.59 14.48
N LEU A 40 -3.29 18.39 14.49
CA LEU A 40 -2.64 17.80 15.66
C LEU A 40 -1.15 18.17 15.75
N ARG A 41 -0.83 19.46 15.59
CA ARG A 41 0.55 19.98 15.67
C ARG A 41 1.19 19.80 17.05
N PHE A 42 0.40 19.50 18.10
CA PHE A 42 0.89 19.14 19.43
C PHE A 42 1.48 17.71 19.50
N TYR A 43 1.02 16.78 18.67
CA TYR A 43 1.54 15.40 18.60
C TYR A 43 2.86 15.31 17.83
N SER A 44 3.21 16.39 17.10
CA SER A 44 4.41 16.58 16.26
C SER A 44 5.72 16.74 17.06
N HIS A 45 5.68 16.73 18.39
CA HIS A 45 6.90 16.90 19.20
C HIS A 45 7.86 15.69 19.10
N SER A 46 7.38 14.54 18.61
CA SER A 46 8.19 13.34 18.44
C SER A 46 8.09 12.82 17.01
N ALA A 47 9.22 12.85 16.29
CA ALA A 47 9.34 12.37 14.91
C ALA A 47 8.89 10.91 14.73
N ILE A 48 9.07 10.08 15.76
CA ILE A 48 8.68 8.66 15.76
C ILE A 48 7.15 8.50 15.79
N CYS A 49 6.45 9.39 16.49
CA CYS A 49 5.00 9.41 16.55
C CYS A 49 4.39 9.85 15.21
N GLU A 50 5.03 10.79 14.51
CA GLU A 50 4.60 11.19 13.15
C GLU A 50 4.72 10.03 12.15
N SER A 51 5.86 9.33 12.13
CA SER A 51 6.10 8.23 11.17
C SER A 51 5.22 7.01 11.45
N SER A 52 5.07 6.63 12.72
CA SER A 52 4.18 5.53 13.12
C SER A 52 2.71 5.80 12.78
N LEU A 53 2.25 7.05 12.89
CA LEU A 53 0.88 7.42 12.56
C LEU A 53 0.61 7.24 11.05
N PHE A 54 1.58 7.51 10.18
CA PHE A 54 1.46 7.22 8.74
C PHE A 54 1.25 5.73 8.46
N ILE A 55 2.08 4.88 9.07
CA ILE A 55 1.99 3.43 8.90
C ILE A 55 0.66 2.90 9.46
N CYS A 56 0.25 3.37 10.65
CA CYS A 56 -1.03 3.00 11.26
C CYS A 56 -2.22 3.38 10.38
N PHE A 57 -2.27 4.61 9.85
CA PHE A 57 -3.38 5.05 8.99
C PHE A 57 -3.41 4.33 7.63
N ALA A 58 -2.24 4.08 7.03
CA ALA A 58 -2.15 3.30 5.81
C ALA A 58 -2.71 1.89 6.03
N MET A 59 -2.26 1.19 7.07
CA MET A 59 -2.75 -0.16 7.39
C MET A 59 -4.22 -0.16 7.82
N PHE A 60 -4.69 0.87 8.53
CA PHE A 60 -6.10 1.00 8.87
C PHE A 60 -6.98 1.15 7.62
N SER A 61 -6.53 1.92 6.63
CA SER A 61 -7.25 2.05 5.35
C SER A 61 -7.33 0.72 4.59
N TYR A 62 -6.31 -0.14 4.72
CA TYR A 62 -6.32 -1.50 4.18
C TYR A 62 -7.38 -2.36 4.87
N PHE A 63 -7.34 -2.45 6.21
CA PHE A 63 -8.29 -3.28 6.95
C PHE A 63 -9.74 -2.84 6.74
N LEU A 64 -9.99 -1.54 6.66
CA LEU A 64 -11.32 -1.02 6.41
C LEU A 64 -11.79 -1.33 4.98
N SER A 65 -10.91 -1.23 3.99
CA SER A 65 -11.24 -1.61 2.61
C SER A 65 -11.57 -3.10 2.50
N GLU A 66 -10.83 -3.95 3.21
CA GLU A 66 -11.07 -5.39 3.24
C GLU A 66 -12.42 -5.71 3.90
N PHE A 67 -12.79 -4.95 4.94
CA PHE A 67 -14.10 -5.08 5.59
C PHE A 67 -15.26 -4.75 4.64
N PHE A 68 -15.05 -3.89 3.64
CA PHE A 68 -16.02 -3.57 2.60
C PHE A 68 -15.98 -4.51 1.39
N GLU A 69 -15.21 -5.60 1.45
CA GLU A 69 -15.01 -6.56 0.34
C GLU A 69 -14.43 -5.89 -0.93
N LEU A 70 -13.65 -4.81 -0.75
CA LEU A 70 -12.97 -4.08 -1.82
C LEU A 70 -11.48 -4.45 -1.88
N SER A 71 -10.76 -3.92 -2.87
CA SER A 71 -9.33 -4.20 -2.99
C SER A 71 -8.51 -3.40 -1.97
N GLY A 72 -8.17 -4.03 -0.84
CA GLY A 72 -7.34 -3.42 0.19
C GLY A 72 -6.01 -2.90 -0.31
N ILE A 73 -5.38 -3.62 -1.25
CA ILE A 73 -4.09 -3.21 -1.85
C ILE A 73 -4.25 -1.89 -2.64
N VAL A 74 -5.30 -1.77 -3.47
CA VAL A 74 -5.52 -0.54 -4.26
C VAL A 74 -5.82 0.64 -3.35
N THR A 75 -6.62 0.42 -2.29
CA THR A 75 -6.90 1.44 -1.27
C THR A 75 -5.63 1.89 -0.55
N LEU A 76 -4.79 0.95 -0.11
CA LEU A 76 -3.50 1.22 0.55
C LEU A 76 -2.55 2.03 -0.34
N LEU A 77 -2.46 1.67 -1.62
CA LEU A 77 -1.62 2.38 -2.59
C LEU A 77 -2.12 3.81 -2.82
N THR A 78 -3.43 3.96 -3.04
CA THR A 78 -4.03 5.28 -3.28
C THR A 78 -3.88 6.19 -2.06
N SER A 79 -4.15 5.67 -0.86
CA SER A 79 -3.99 6.44 0.38
C SER A 79 -2.53 6.86 0.58
N SER A 80 -1.58 5.94 0.36
CA SER A 80 -0.14 6.21 0.49
C SER A 80 0.38 7.27 -0.50
N LEU A 81 -0.10 7.27 -1.75
CA LEU A 81 0.26 8.28 -2.75
C LEU A 81 -0.14 9.70 -2.30
N ILE A 82 -1.34 9.84 -1.76
CA ILE A 82 -1.87 11.13 -1.30
C ILE A 82 -1.15 11.58 -0.04
N MET A 83 -0.86 10.66 0.89
CA MET A 83 -0.08 10.95 2.09
C MET A 83 1.33 11.43 1.74
N SER A 84 1.97 10.82 0.73
CA SER A 84 3.29 11.25 0.24
C SER A 84 3.25 12.67 -0.34
N HIS A 85 2.18 13.05 -1.04
CA HIS A 85 2.10 14.37 -1.66
C HIS A 85 1.59 15.48 -0.72
N TYR A 86 0.70 15.19 0.21
CA TYR A 86 0.07 16.23 1.05
C TYR A 86 0.48 16.14 2.51
N ALA A 87 0.48 14.95 3.08
CA ALA A 87 0.81 14.78 4.49
C ALA A 87 2.31 14.93 4.74
N PHE A 88 3.18 14.47 3.81
CA PHE A 88 4.64 14.55 3.95
C PHE A 88 5.16 15.98 4.16
N TYR A 89 4.67 16.96 3.39
CA TYR A 89 5.13 18.34 3.54
C TYR A 89 4.70 18.98 4.86
N ASN A 90 3.64 18.45 5.47
CA ASN A 90 3.07 18.94 6.70
C ASN A 90 3.81 18.42 7.96
N LEU A 91 4.81 17.55 7.80
CA LEU A 91 5.65 17.03 8.90
C LEU A 91 6.71 18.03 9.37
N SER A 92 7.16 17.80 10.60
CA SER A 92 8.36 18.41 11.15
C SER A 92 9.62 18.04 10.33
N PRO A 93 10.68 18.87 10.32
CA PRO A 93 11.92 18.56 9.62
C PRO A 93 12.55 17.24 10.07
N GLN A 94 12.55 16.95 11.38
CA GLN A 94 13.04 15.66 11.90
C GLN A 94 12.13 14.50 11.49
N GLY A 95 10.81 14.69 11.49
CA GLY A 95 9.85 13.68 11.08
C GLY A 95 9.97 13.27 9.62
N LYS A 96 10.27 14.21 8.73
CA LYS A 96 10.49 13.92 7.30
C LYS A 96 11.64 12.94 7.09
N GLU A 97 12.78 13.19 7.73
CA GLU A 97 13.96 12.32 7.63
C GLU A 97 13.68 10.93 8.19
N VAL A 98 13.10 10.86 9.40
CA VAL A 98 12.78 9.57 10.04
C VAL A 98 11.77 8.78 9.20
N THR A 99 10.73 9.43 8.68
CA THR A 99 9.71 8.79 7.85
C THR A 99 10.31 8.28 6.54
N TYR A 100 11.16 9.08 5.89
CA TYR A 100 11.85 8.69 4.67
C TYR A 100 12.73 7.44 4.89
N VAL A 101 13.59 7.47 5.91
CA VAL A 101 14.46 6.32 6.26
C VAL A 101 13.63 5.09 6.64
N THR A 102 12.51 5.27 7.36
CA THR A 102 11.62 4.16 7.74
C THR A 102 11.01 3.50 6.51
N PHE A 103 10.45 4.26 5.57
CA PHE A 103 9.86 3.67 4.36
C PHE A 103 10.91 3.06 3.44
N GLN A 104 12.09 3.67 3.33
CA GLN A 104 13.19 3.11 2.54
C GLN A 104 13.69 1.78 3.12
N THR A 105 13.88 1.70 4.44
CA THR A 105 14.31 0.46 5.11
C THR A 105 13.26 -0.65 4.99
N LEU A 106 11.96 -0.33 5.16
CA LEU A 106 10.86 -1.28 4.94
C LEU A 106 10.81 -1.78 3.49
N GLY A 107 11.08 -0.90 2.52
CA GLY A 107 11.20 -1.27 1.10
C GLY A 107 12.32 -2.28 0.87
N TYR A 108 13.52 -2.02 1.40
CA TYR A 108 14.65 -2.96 1.27
C TYR A 108 14.39 -4.30 1.95
N ILE A 109 13.73 -4.31 3.12
CA ILE A 109 13.35 -5.56 3.79
C ILE A 109 12.34 -6.35 2.93
N SER A 110 11.35 -5.66 2.35
CA SER A 110 10.33 -6.28 1.51
C SER A 110 10.93 -6.86 0.23
N GLU A 111 11.82 -6.10 -0.42
CA GLU A 111 12.55 -6.53 -1.62
C GLU A 111 13.44 -7.75 -1.33
N ALA A 112 14.21 -7.71 -0.24
CA ALA A 112 15.05 -8.84 0.19
C ALA A 112 14.20 -10.10 0.48
N THR A 113 13.01 -9.92 1.06
CA THR A 113 12.08 -11.03 1.35
C THR A 113 11.57 -11.68 0.06
N VAL A 114 11.15 -10.89 -0.93
CA VAL A 114 10.66 -11.40 -2.23
C VAL A 114 11.79 -12.11 -2.98
N PHE A 115 12.99 -11.53 -3.03
CA PHE A 115 14.14 -12.18 -3.67
C PHE A 115 14.57 -13.46 -2.97
N GLY A 116 14.56 -13.49 -1.64
CA GLY A 116 14.81 -14.70 -0.87
C GLY A 116 13.80 -15.80 -1.20
N TYR A 117 12.52 -15.47 -1.26
CA TYR A 117 11.45 -16.42 -1.59
C TYR A 117 11.59 -17.00 -3.01
N ILE A 118 11.83 -16.15 -4.00
CA ILE A 118 12.03 -16.58 -5.40
C ILE A 118 13.29 -17.46 -5.52
N GLY A 119 14.38 -17.09 -4.86
CA GLY A 119 15.63 -17.86 -4.87
C GLY A 119 15.48 -19.26 -4.28
N LEU A 120 14.81 -19.37 -3.12
CA LEU A 120 14.51 -20.66 -2.50
C LEU A 120 13.60 -21.50 -3.39
N SER A 121 12.53 -20.91 -3.93
CA SER A 121 11.60 -21.61 -4.83
C SER A 121 12.32 -22.15 -6.07
N ALA A 122 13.14 -21.33 -6.73
CA ALA A 122 13.92 -21.77 -7.89
C ALA A 122 14.89 -22.92 -7.56
N SER A 123 15.59 -22.84 -6.42
CA SER A 123 16.49 -23.90 -5.99
C SER A 123 15.76 -25.22 -5.73
N TYR A 124 14.57 -25.16 -5.12
CA TYR A 124 13.72 -26.32 -4.88
C TYR A 124 13.26 -26.99 -6.19
N TYR A 125 12.76 -26.19 -7.14
CA TYR A 125 12.33 -26.69 -8.45
C TYR A 125 13.46 -27.36 -9.25
N LEU A 126 14.68 -26.86 -9.15
CA LEU A 126 15.85 -27.43 -9.84
C LEU A 126 16.38 -28.72 -9.18
N VAL A 127 16.15 -28.91 -7.88
CA VAL A 127 16.54 -30.14 -7.16
C VAL A 127 15.53 -31.26 -7.40
N GLU A 128 14.24 -30.93 -7.51
CA GLU A 128 13.15 -31.93 -7.58
C GLU A 128 12.90 -32.47 -9.00
N LYS A 129 13.21 -31.68 -10.04
CA LYS A 129 13.28 -32.16 -11.42
C LYS A 129 14.74 -32.22 -11.88
N PRO A 130 15.43 -33.38 -11.82
CA PRO A 130 16.68 -33.51 -12.53
C PRO A 130 16.39 -33.21 -14.00
N VAL A 131 17.16 -32.27 -14.54
CA VAL A 131 17.00 -31.76 -15.90
C VAL A 131 17.31 -32.89 -16.88
N CYS A 132 16.29 -33.69 -17.22
CA CYS A 132 16.36 -34.65 -18.32
C CYS A 132 16.15 -33.85 -19.60
N TRP A 133 17.25 -33.60 -20.31
CA TRP A 133 17.26 -33.17 -21.70
C TRP A 133 16.68 -34.26 -22.60
#